data_AF-A0A382BVF8-F1
#
_entry.id   AF-A0A382BVF8-F1
#
_cell.length_a   1.000
_cell.length_b   1.000
_cell.length_c   1.000
_cell.angle_alpha   90.00
_cell.angle_beta   90.00
_cell.angle_gamma   90.00
#
_symmetry.space_group_name_H-M   'P 1'
#
loop_
_entity.id
_entity.type
_entity.pdbx_description
1 polymer ?
#
loop_
_entity_poly.entity_id
_entity_poly.type
_entity_poly.pdbx_seq_one_letter_code
_entity_poly.pdbx_strand_id
1 'polypeptide(L)'
;PDKGFMVWQHEKRLGEFHIQLFGEKNISNAVSAVAFLHQNGFQADEIASALVTCYGANRRQQELFSDKRYRIFDDYGHHPQEIRATLRAIKEQCGGRLVVAFQPHRYSRTQSLLSEFSTCFEEADLLWVTEVYAASEAPIADVNGQRLATTIAEAGQPTAYAATLDLLHEKVRMAMRPNDVVVFLGAGDITRVAHQVAADLQMKSISHVESFRKILGEDSRVFENEQLSTRTTLRVGGPADILIEPASESDLSQVLRYCSTENIPFFIMGRGSNLVIRDGGIRGVVIVLKNDAMSRIMLKGEELHCDAGARLKHIANAARDAGLTGLEFLEGIPGCLGGALRMNAGAMGSATFDIVERVRFMTRDGQIEEWQSVDMGAIYRSCSALKNKIALGAVLRGMPADPETVRTSMEDFRKRRTTSQPSASSAGCMFKNPAEKPAGKLVDECGLKGMSVGGASVSKDHGNFFVNDGSATAEDMIQLLNQVRERVHETCGVDLAPEVQIVGE
;
A
#
# COMPACT_ATOMS: atom_id res chain seq x y z
N PRO A 1 33.80 -4.31 12.37
CA PRO A 1 34.71 -5.18 13.15
C PRO A 1 35.78 -5.73 12.21
N ASP A 2 37.00 -5.19 12.33
CA ASP A 2 38.21 -5.67 11.63
C ASP A 2 38.36 -7.17 11.85
N LYS A 3 38.41 -7.92 10.74
CA LYS A 3 38.67 -9.36 10.76
C LYS A 3 39.70 -9.72 9.70
N GLY A 4 40.89 -9.16 9.88
CA GLY A 4 42.08 -9.65 9.23
C GLY A 4 42.40 -11.08 9.68
N PHE A 5 42.98 -11.88 8.79
CA PHE A 5 43.56 -13.17 9.11
C PHE A 5 45.00 -13.24 8.62
N MET A 6 45.82 -13.95 9.37
CA MET A 6 47.24 -14.10 9.11
C MET A 6 47.50 -15.36 8.29
N VAL A 7 48.16 -15.21 7.14
CA VAL A 7 48.59 -16.35 6.32
C VAL A 7 50.08 -16.56 6.48
N TRP A 8 50.44 -17.82 6.72
CA TRP A 8 51.82 -18.27 6.88
C TRP A 8 52.13 -19.32 5.81
N GLN A 9 53.30 -19.22 5.21
CA GLN A 9 53.84 -20.25 4.33
C GLN A 9 55.00 -20.93 5.06
N HIS A 10 54.76 -22.16 5.52
CA HIS A 10 55.62 -22.81 6.51
C HIS A 10 55.78 -21.91 7.76
N GLU A 11 56.99 -21.47 8.08
CA GLU A 11 57.28 -20.58 9.22
C GLU A 11 57.40 -19.10 8.83
N LYS A 12 57.27 -18.77 7.53
CA LYS A 12 57.38 -17.39 7.05
C LYS A 12 56.00 -16.74 6.97
N ARG A 13 55.82 -15.62 7.66
CA ARG A 13 54.64 -14.76 7.54
C ARG A 13 54.53 -14.30 6.08
N LEU A 14 53.43 -14.66 5.41
CA LEU A 14 53.14 -14.22 4.05
C LEU A 14 52.51 -12.83 4.04
N GLY A 15 51.55 -12.59 4.94
CA GLY A 15 50.83 -11.32 5.02
C GLY A 15 49.59 -11.40 5.89
N GLU A 16 48.93 -10.25 6.04
CA GLU A 16 47.62 -10.12 6.66
C GLU A 16 46.58 -9.84 5.58
N PHE A 17 45.47 -10.56 5.61
CA PHE A 17 44.46 -10.54 4.55
C PHE A 17 43.08 -10.28 5.15
N HIS A 18 42.21 -9.62 4.39
CA HIS A 18 40.86 -9.26 4.82
C HIS A 18 39.84 -9.70 3.77
N ILE A 19 38.66 -10.13 4.21
CA ILE A 19 37.51 -10.47 3.36
C ILE A 19 36.23 -9.83 3.88
N GLN A 20 35.27 -9.62 2.99
CA GLN A 20 33.95 -9.06 3.34
C GLN A 20 33.02 -10.07 4.03
N LEU A 21 33.20 -11.36 3.74
CA LEU A 21 32.36 -12.45 4.24
C LEU A 21 32.76 -12.89 5.66
N PHE A 22 31.78 -13.37 6.43
CA PHE A 22 31.96 -13.81 7.80
C PHE A 22 32.28 -15.31 7.90
N GLY A 23 33.02 -15.66 8.94
CA GLY A 23 33.20 -17.04 9.39
C GLY A 23 34.41 -17.75 8.82
N GLU A 24 34.86 -18.76 9.56
CA GLU A 24 36.08 -19.53 9.29
C GLU A 24 36.06 -20.23 7.93
N LYS A 25 34.89 -20.67 7.45
CA LYS A 25 34.77 -21.31 6.13
C LYS A 25 35.09 -20.35 4.98
N ASN A 26 34.66 -19.10 5.08
CA ASN A 26 35.00 -18.09 4.08
C ASN A 26 36.49 -17.69 4.17
N ILE A 27 37.05 -17.65 5.38
CA ILE A 27 38.51 -17.47 5.58
C ILE A 27 39.28 -18.64 4.93
N SER A 28 38.86 -19.89 5.15
CA SER A 28 39.50 -21.07 4.57
C SER A 28 39.48 -21.06 3.03
N ASN A 29 38.36 -20.65 2.43
CA ASN A 29 38.26 -20.44 0.98
C ASN A 29 39.21 -19.32 0.50
N ALA A 30 39.28 -18.21 1.24
CA ALA A 30 40.18 -17.11 0.92
C ALA A 30 41.65 -17.52 1.03
N VAL A 31 42.04 -18.25 2.07
CA VAL A 31 43.40 -18.79 2.23
C VAL A 31 43.77 -19.70 1.04
N SER A 32 42.82 -20.51 0.56
CA SER A 32 43.03 -21.36 -0.62
C SER A 32 43.28 -20.51 -1.88
N ALA A 33 42.53 -19.42 -2.06
CA ALA A 33 42.75 -18.47 -3.15
C ALA A 33 44.10 -17.73 -3.02
N VAL A 34 44.48 -17.30 -1.82
CA VAL A 34 45.78 -16.67 -1.54
C VAL A 34 46.91 -17.63 -1.89
N ALA A 35 46.83 -18.88 -1.44
CA ALA A 35 47.84 -19.90 -1.70
C ALA A 35 47.99 -20.16 -3.21
N PHE A 36 46.87 -20.28 -3.93
CA PHE A 36 46.86 -20.48 -5.37
C PHE A 36 47.50 -19.30 -6.11
N LEU A 37 47.06 -18.07 -5.84
CA LEU A 37 47.59 -16.88 -6.50
C LEU A 37 49.07 -16.67 -6.19
N HIS A 38 49.48 -16.85 -4.94
CA HIS A 38 50.87 -16.69 -4.55
C HIS A 38 51.78 -17.72 -5.23
N GLN A 39 51.35 -18.98 -5.34
CA GLN A 39 52.09 -20.01 -6.10
C GLN A 39 52.20 -19.70 -7.60
N ASN A 40 51.30 -18.88 -8.14
CA ASN A 40 51.32 -18.42 -9.53
C ASN A 40 52.06 -17.08 -9.72
N GLY A 41 52.80 -16.61 -8.72
CA GLY A 41 53.73 -15.48 -8.84
C GLY A 41 53.16 -14.10 -8.46
N PHE A 42 51.90 -14.02 -8.03
CA PHE A 42 51.31 -12.77 -7.56
C PHE A 42 51.85 -12.37 -6.17
N GLN A 43 52.10 -11.07 -5.97
CA GLN A 43 52.63 -10.57 -4.71
C GLN A 43 51.56 -10.55 -3.61
N ALA A 44 51.95 -10.81 -2.36
CA ALA A 44 51.02 -10.90 -1.23
C ALA A 44 50.18 -9.62 -1.06
N ASP A 45 50.79 -8.44 -1.23
CA ASP A 45 50.11 -7.15 -1.09
C ASP A 45 49.07 -6.89 -2.21
N GLU A 46 49.35 -7.38 -3.43
CA GLU A 46 48.40 -7.31 -4.55
C GLU A 46 47.19 -8.22 -4.31
N ILE A 47 47.45 -9.45 -3.83
CA ILE A 47 46.40 -10.41 -3.46
C ILE A 47 45.55 -9.84 -2.32
N ALA A 48 46.18 -9.27 -1.29
CA ALA A 48 45.48 -8.66 -0.17
C ALA A 48 44.57 -7.53 -0.63
N SER A 49 45.08 -6.64 -1.50
CA SER A 49 44.31 -5.54 -2.09
C SER A 49 43.09 -6.03 -2.88
N ALA A 50 43.25 -7.10 -3.67
CA ALA A 50 42.15 -7.68 -4.44
C ALA A 50 41.07 -8.30 -3.54
N LEU A 51 41.47 -9.02 -2.49
CA LEU A 51 40.54 -9.71 -1.58
C LEU A 51 39.63 -8.74 -0.80
N VAL A 52 40.12 -7.56 -0.44
CA VAL A 52 39.29 -6.54 0.25
C VAL A 52 38.08 -6.14 -0.60
N THR A 53 38.23 -6.11 -1.93
CA THR A 53 37.17 -5.71 -2.86
C THR A 53 36.28 -6.87 -3.34
N CYS A 54 36.59 -8.11 -2.93
CA CYS A 54 35.88 -9.30 -3.36
C CYS A 54 34.69 -9.59 -2.44
N TYR A 55 33.47 -9.40 -2.96
CA TYR A 55 32.21 -9.70 -2.25
C TYR A 55 31.80 -11.18 -2.33
N GLY A 56 32.63 -12.03 -2.93
CA GLY A 56 32.35 -13.46 -3.09
C GLY A 56 31.34 -13.77 -4.18
N ALA A 57 30.73 -14.95 -4.09
CA ALA A 57 29.70 -15.38 -5.02
C ALA A 57 28.39 -14.58 -4.80
N ASN A 58 27.64 -14.37 -5.89
CA ASN A 58 26.36 -13.67 -5.81
C ASN A 58 25.45 -14.32 -4.75
N ARG A 59 24.77 -13.48 -3.97
CA ARG A 59 23.93 -13.89 -2.84
C ARG A 59 24.67 -14.68 -1.76
N ARG A 60 25.99 -14.65 -1.59
CA ARG A 60 26.63 -15.30 -0.42
C ARG A 60 26.85 -14.27 0.68
N GLN A 61 26.16 -14.43 1.81
CA GLN A 61 26.07 -13.47 2.91
C GLN A 61 25.90 -12.03 2.43
N GLN A 62 25.07 -11.82 1.40
CA GLN A 62 24.89 -10.52 0.81
C GLN A 62 24.01 -9.66 1.72
N GLU A 63 24.59 -8.60 2.29
CA GLU A 63 23.84 -7.65 3.13
C GLU A 63 23.00 -6.73 2.23
N LEU A 64 21.68 -6.91 2.27
CA LEU A 64 20.72 -6.14 1.47
C LEU A 64 20.28 -4.85 2.17
N PHE A 65 20.29 -4.84 3.50
CA PHE A 65 19.89 -3.69 4.31
C PHE A 65 20.60 -3.71 5.66
N SER A 66 20.98 -2.54 6.15
CA SER A 66 21.61 -2.35 7.45
C SER A 66 21.25 -0.98 8.02
N ASP A 67 20.63 -0.94 9.20
CA ASP A 67 20.45 0.28 9.99
C ASP A 67 20.64 -0.02 11.49
N LYS A 68 20.33 0.95 12.37
CA LYS A 68 20.43 0.77 13.82
C LYS A 68 19.47 -0.29 14.40
N ARG A 69 18.48 -0.73 13.63
CA ARG A 69 17.38 -1.61 14.07
C ARG A 69 17.49 -3.00 13.44
N TYR A 70 17.91 -3.11 12.18
CA TYR A 70 17.84 -4.35 11.42
C TYR A 70 19.06 -4.56 10.55
N ARG A 71 19.41 -5.83 10.34
CA ARG A 71 20.31 -6.27 9.27
C ARG A 71 19.64 -7.37 8.48
N ILE A 72 19.61 -7.25 7.15
CA ILE A 72 18.97 -8.21 6.25
C ILE A 72 20.03 -8.82 5.35
N PHE A 73 20.11 -10.15 5.34
CA PHE A 73 21.03 -10.92 4.51
C PHE A 73 20.28 -11.84 3.56
N ASP A 74 20.77 -11.93 2.33
CA ASP A 74 20.42 -12.97 1.36
C ASP A 74 21.60 -13.93 1.20
N ASP A 75 21.36 -15.23 1.41
CA ASP A 75 22.34 -16.29 1.30
C ASP A 75 21.87 -17.45 0.38
N TYR A 76 22.70 -17.81 -0.61
CA TYR A 76 22.45 -18.93 -1.53
C TYR A 76 22.53 -20.32 -0.85
N GLY A 77 23.04 -20.38 0.37
CA GLY A 77 23.25 -21.59 1.16
C GLY A 77 21.98 -22.41 1.28
N HIS A 78 22.07 -23.65 0.82
CA HIS A 78 20.94 -24.57 0.77
C HIS A 78 21.32 -26.00 1.16
N HIS A 79 22.61 -26.25 1.40
CA HIS A 79 23.10 -27.48 1.98
C HIS A 79 23.25 -27.33 3.51
N PRO A 80 22.92 -28.34 4.35
CA PRO A 80 22.95 -28.25 5.81
C PRO A 80 24.27 -27.73 6.40
N GLN A 81 25.41 -28.14 5.83
CA GLN A 81 26.74 -27.68 6.26
C GLN A 81 26.96 -26.19 5.97
N GLU A 82 26.48 -25.69 4.82
CA GLU A 82 26.57 -24.27 4.46
C GLU A 82 25.66 -23.43 5.35
N ILE A 83 24.45 -23.91 5.61
CA ILE A 83 23.47 -23.26 6.48
C ILE A 83 24.07 -23.08 7.87
N ARG A 84 24.57 -24.17 8.48
CA ARG A 84 25.19 -24.12 9.81
C ARG A 84 26.36 -23.15 9.87
N ALA A 85 27.26 -23.20 8.88
CA ALA A 85 28.41 -22.31 8.82
C ALA A 85 27.99 -20.84 8.67
N THR A 86 26.97 -20.57 7.85
CA THR A 86 26.46 -19.22 7.59
C THR A 86 25.78 -18.63 8.82
N LEU A 87 24.85 -19.36 9.42
CA LEU A 87 24.09 -18.88 10.58
C LEU A 87 25.02 -18.62 11.77
N ARG A 88 25.97 -19.53 12.05
CA ARG A 88 26.97 -19.33 13.10
C ARG A 88 27.82 -18.09 12.85
N ALA A 89 28.33 -17.94 11.63
CA ALA A 89 29.15 -16.78 11.28
C ALA A 89 28.39 -15.44 11.41
N ILE A 90 27.11 -15.42 11.01
CA ILE A 90 26.26 -14.24 11.14
C ILE A 90 25.95 -13.96 12.62
N LYS A 91 25.61 -14.98 13.42
CA LYS A 91 25.32 -14.83 14.85
C LYS A 91 26.53 -14.29 15.62
N GLU A 92 27.72 -14.85 15.39
CA GLU A 92 28.98 -14.42 16.01
C GLU A 92 29.35 -12.97 15.64
N GLN A 93 29.05 -12.54 14.42
CA GLN A 93 29.45 -11.21 13.91
C GLN A 93 28.44 -10.11 14.22
N CYS A 94 27.15 -10.42 14.14
CA CYS A 94 26.08 -9.41 14.16
C CYS A 94 25.41 -9.30 15.53
N GLY A 95 25.43 -10.38 16.33
CA GLY A 95 24.66 -10.47 17.57
C GLY A 95 23.15 -10.39 17.32
N GLY A 96 22.39 -10.14 18.39
CA GLY A 96 20.94 -9.96 18.30
C GLY A 96 20.15 -11.26 18.08
N ARG A 97 18.86 -11.10 17.78
CA ARG A 97 17.95 -12.22 17.52
C ARG A 97 18.03 -12.59 16.03
N LEU A 98 18.32 -13.85 15.74
CA LEU A 98 18.51 -14.37 14.40
C LEU A 98 17.21 -14.95 13.86
N VAL A 99 16.63 -14.26 12.89
CA VAL A 99 15.38 -14.63 12.22
C VAL A 99 15.72 -15.22 10.87
N VAL A 100 15.28 -16.45 10.59
CA VAL A 100 15.70 -17.19 9.40
C VAL A 100 14.48 -17.57 8.56
N ALA A 101 14.57 -17.37 7.26
CA ALA A 101 13.62 -17.88 6.28
C ALA A 101 14.38 -18.80 5.32
N PHE A 102 13.96 -20.06 5.21
CA PHE A 102 14.63 -21.07 4.41
C PHE A 102 13.70 -21.62 3.32
N GLN A 103 14.18 -21.60 2.07
CA GLN A 103 13.55 -22.30 0.96
C GLN A 103 14.40 -23.53 0.57
N PRO A 104 13.87 -24.74 0.78
CA PRO A 104 14.56 -25.96 0.36
C PRO A 104 14.72 -25.98 -1.17
N HIS A 105 15.82 -26.55 -1.65
CA HIS A 105 16.11 -26.61 -3.09
C HIS A 105 16.26 -28.06 -3.56
N ARG A 106 15.37 -28.46 -4.49
CA ARG A 106 15.17 -29.81 -5.06
C ARG A 106 14.57 -30.82 -4.09
N TYR A 107 13.58 -31.57 -4.58
CA TYR A 107 12.93 -32.65 -3.81
C TYR A 107 13.92 -33.76 -3.47
N SER A 108 14.75 -34.17 -4.43
CA SER A 108 15.76 -35.23 -4.24
C SER A 108 16.72 -34.95 -3.08
N ARG A 109 17.16 -33.69 -2.96
CA ARG A 109 18.06 -33.22 -1.90
C ARG A 109 17.33 -33.11 -0.56
N THR A 110 16.14 -32.52 -0.54
CA THR A 110 15.33 -32.43 0.68
C THR A 110 15.06 -33.82 1.26
N GLN A 111 14.81 -34.82 0.41
CA GLN A 111 14.64 -36.21 0.84
C GLN A 111 15.94 -36.81 1.41
N SER A 112 17.05 -36.65 0.69
CA SER A 112 18.33 -37.28 1.02
C SER A 112 19.00 -36.71 2.27
N LEU A 113 18.72 -35.44 2.59
CA LEU A 113 19.35 -34.71 3.70
C LEU A 113 18.35 -34.34 4.80
N LEU A 114 17.21 -35.03 4.87
CA LEU A 114 16.11 -34.71 5.81
C LEU A 114 16.60 -34.72 7.27
N SER A 115 17.43 -35.69 7.64
CA SER A 115 18.04 -35.80 8.97
C SER A 115 19.04 -34.68 9.29
N GLU A 116 19.75 -34.19 8.29
CA GLU A 116 20.75 -33.15 8.48
C GLU A 116 20.11 -31.77 8.55
N PHE A 117 18.99 -31.56 7.83
CA PHE A 117 18.20 -30.34 7.94
C PHE A 117 17.58 -30.15 9.31
N SER A 118 17.23 -31.22 10.02
CA SER A 118 16.63 -31.11 11.37
C SER A 118 17.58 -30.53 12.42
N THR A 119 18.89 -30.46 12.14
CA THR A 119 19.93 -30.04 13.10
C THR A 119 20.83 -28.91 12.57
N CYS A 120 20.53 -28.30 11.41
CA CYS A 120 21.39 -27.26 10.86
C CYS A 120 20.99 -25.82 11.20
N PHE A 121 19.89 -25.63 11.93
CA PHE A 121 19.30 -24.32 12.24
C PHE A 121 19.45 -23.88 13.70
N GLU A 122 20.27 -24.55 14.51
CA GLU A 122 20.39 -24.35 15.98
C GLU A 122 20.62 -22.88 16.40
N GLU A 123 21.25 -22.08 15.55
CA GLU A 123 21.53 -20.66 15.81
C GLU A 123 20.31 -19.74 15.58
N ALA A 124 19.28 -20.23 14.90
CA ALA A 124 18.08 -19.47 14.57
C ALA A 124 17.17 -19.36 15.79
N ASP A 125 16.80 -18.14 16.16
CA ASP A 125 15.81 -17.91 17.22
C ASP A 125 14.37 -18.08 16.70
N LEU A 126 14.17 -17.91 15.39
CA LEU A 126 12.91 -18.10 14.69
C LEU A 126 13.16 -18.57 13.27
N LEU A 127 12.47 -19.64 12.83
CA LEU A 127 12.63 -20.20 11.50
C LEU A 127 11.29 -20.30 10.76
N TRP A 128 11.26 -19.82 9.51
CA TRP A 128 10.25 -20.22 8.54
C TRP A 128 10.85 -21.12 7.48
N VAL A 129 10.10 -22.16 7.12
CA VAL A 129 10.38 -23.02 5.97
C VAL A 129 9.28 -22.81 4.94
N THR A 130 9.66 -22.61 3.68
CA THR A 130 8.71 -22.51 2.56
C THR A 130 8.54 -23.85 1.86
N GLU A 131 7.66 -23.89 0.85
CA GLU A 131 7.62 -25.02 -0.08
C GLU A 131 8.97 -25.20 -0.81
N VAL A 132 9.26 -26.45 -1.21
CA VAL A 132 10.47 -26.85 -1.92
C VAL A 132 10.51 -26.18 -3.28
N TYR A 133 11.59 -25.45 -3.56
CA TYR A 133 11.90 -24.98 -4.90
C TYR A 133 12.36 -26.17 -5.76
N ALA A 134 11.49 -26.61 -6.67
CA ALA A 134 11.67 -27.82 -7.46
C ALA A 134 12.92 -27.83 -8.36
N ALA A 135 13.33 -26.66 -8.86
CA ALA A 135 14.44 -26.53 -9.82
C ALA A 135 14.36 -27.51 -11.01
N SER A 136 13.15 -27.65 -11.59
CA SER A 136 12.79 -28.58 -12.68
C SER A 136 12.68 -30.06 -12.29
N GLU A 137 12.67 -30.41 -11.00
CA GLU A 137 12.35 -31.78 -10.55
C GLU A 137 10.84 -32.01 -10.48
N ALA A 138 10.41 -33.25 -10.77
CA ALA A 138 9.06 -33.69 -10.46
C ALA A 138 8.91 -33.83 -8.93
N PRO A 139 7.74 -33.49 -8.36
CA PRO A 139 7.46 -33.72 -6.94
C PRO A 139 7.67 -35.18 -6.55
N ILE A 140 8.33 -35.41 -5.42
CA ILE A 140 8.47 -36.73 -4.81
C ILE A 140 7.38 -36.85 -3.73
N ALA A 141 6.67 -37.98 -3.72
CA ALA A 141 5.63 -38.25 -2.74
C ALA A 141 6.18 -38.05 -1.31
N ASP A 142 5.39 -37.33 -0.49
CA ASP A 142 5.72 -36.98 0.89
C ASP A 142 6.99 -36.15 1.11
N VAL A 143 7.57 -35.53 0.07
CA VAL A 143 8.69 -34.59 0.21
C VAL A 143 8.20 -33.19 -0.09
N ASN A 144 7.91 -32.43 0.95
CA ASN A 144 7.42 -31.05 0.86
C ASN A 144 7.91 -30.19 2.01
N GLY A 145 7.78 -28.88 1.86
CA GLY A 145 8.22 -27.89 2.83
C GLY A 145 7.52 -28.01 4.18
N GLN A 146 6.24 -28.38 4.19
CA GLN A 146 5.49 -28.56 5.44
C GLN A 146 6.03 -29.72 6.27
N ARG A 147 6.30 -30.86 5.65
CA ARG A 147 6.90 -32.02 6.33
C ARG A 147 8.28 -31.66 6.88
N LEU A 148 9.10 -30.97 6.08
CA LEU A 148 10.41 -30.52 6.54
C LEU A 148 10.30 -29.59 7.75
N ALA A 149 9.38 -28.62 7.72
CA ALA A 149 9.11 -27.71 8.83
C ALA A 149 8.71 -28.47 10.10
N THR A 150 7.83 -29.47 9.97
CA THR A 150 7.42 -30.34 11.08
C THR A 150 8.59 -31.15 11.62
N THR A 151 9.41 -31.77 10.77
CA THR A 151 10.58 -32.55 11.21
C THR A 151 11.61 -31.68 11.95
N ILE A 152 11.82 -30.44 11.50
CA ILE A 152 12.71 -29.50 12.20
C ILE A 152 12.11 -29.08 13.54
N ALA A 153 10.80 -28.82 13.60
CA ALA A 153 10.11 -28.48 14.85
C ALA A 153 10.15 -29.63 15.87
N GLU A 154 9.97 -30.88 15.44
CA GLU A 154 10.07 -32.08 16.27
C GLU A 154 11.49 -32.29 16.83
N ALA A 155 12.52 -31.81 16.13
CA ALA A 155 13.90 -31.79 16.61
C ALA A 155 14.20 -30.68 17.62
N GLY A 156 13.20 -29.86 17.99
CA GLY A 156 13.30 -28.84 19.04
C GLY A 156 13.58 -27.42 18.55
N GLN A 157 13.67 -27.19 17.23
CA GLN A 157 13.90 -25.87 16.65
C GLN A 157 12.57 -25.16 16.37
N PRO A 158 12.27 -23.99 16.97
CA PRO A 158 11.03 -23.25 16.71
C PRO A 158 10.87 -22.90 15.23
N THR A 159 9.97 -23.63 14.55
CA THR A 159 9.84 -23.60 13.08
C THR A 159 8.38 -23.51 12.67
N ALA A 160 8.07 -22.63 11.73
CA ALA A 160 6.75 -22.49 11.13
C ALA A 160 6.80 -22.66 9.61
N TYR A 161 5.71 -23.17 9.04
CA TYR A 161 5.56 -23.29 7.59
C TYR A 161 4.94 -22.03 6.97
N ALA A 162 5.45 -21.62 5.80
CA ALA A 162 4.88 -20.58 4.95
C ALA A 162 4.57 -21.15 3.56
N ALA A 163 3.28 -21.29 3.24
CA ALA A 163 2.84 -21.96 2.01
C ALA A 163 3.17 -21.20 0.72
N THR A 164 3.34 -19.88 0.80
CA THR A 164 3.69 -19.01 -0.34
C THR A 164 4.76 -18.01 0.06
N LEU A 165 5.46 -17.45 -0.93
CA LEU A 165 6.46 -16.39 -0.71
C LEU A 165 5.81 -15.09 -0.22
N ASP A 166 4.60 -14.77 -0.67
CA ASP A 166 3.87 -13.58 -0.17
C ASP A 166 3.54 -13.71 1.31
N LEU A 167 3.05 -14.88 1.73
CA LEU A 167 2.80 -15.14 3.15
C LEU A 167 4.09 -15.14 3.98
N LEU A 168 5.22 -15.58 3.39
CA LEU A 168 6.52 -15.48 4.04
C LEU A 168 6.90 -14.01 4.25
N HIS A 169 6.76 -13.17 3.23
CA HIS A 169 7.02 -11.72 3.31
C HIS A 169 6.24 -11.09 4.46
N GLU A 170 4.92 -11.29 4.49
CA GLU A 170 4.05 -10.76 5.55
C GLU A 170 4.47 -11.24 6.95
N LYS A 171 4.70 -12.55 7.12
CA LYS A 171 5.08 -13.15 8.41
C LYS A 171 6.41 -12.61 8.91
N VAL A 172 7.42 -12.50 8.04
CA VAL A 172 8.72 -11.92 8.40
C VAL A 172 8.53 -10.47 8.83
N ARG A 173 7.82 -9.65 8.04
CA ARG A 173 7.58 -8.23 8.34
C ARG A 173 6.87 -8.03 9.69
N MET A 174 5.86 -8.84 9.99
CA MET A 174 5.12 -8.76 11.26
C MET A 174 5.94 -9.19 12.47
N ALA A 175 6.85 -10.15 12.30
CA ALA A 175 7.60 -10.73 13.40
C ALA A 175 8.89 -9.98 13.74
N MET A 176 9.40 -9.16 12.82
CA MET A 176 10.63 -8.38 12.98
C MET A 176 10.57 -7.43 14.18
N ARG A 177 11.65 -7.38 14.95
CA ARG A 177 11.85 -6.53 16.14
C ARG A 177 13.18 -5.79 16.02
N PRO A 178 13.33 -4.60 16.65
CA PRO A 178 14.62 -3.94 16.70
C PRO A 178 15.70 -4.87 17.26
N ASN A 179 16.91 -4.77 16.69
CA ASN A 179 18.06 -5.64 16.91
C ASN A 179 17.94 -7.05 16.31
N ASP A 180 17.04 -7.25 15.35
CA ASP A 180 16.98 -8.50 14.58
C ASP A 180 18.00 -8.52 13.44
N VAL A 181 18.55 -9.72 13.21
CA VAL A 181 19.29 -10.08 12.02
C VAL A 181 18.45 -11.08 11.24
N VAL A 182 18.01 -10.71 10.05
CA VAL A 182 17.15 -11.55 9.20
C VAL A 182 17.98 -12.17 8.09
N VAL A 183 17.90 -13.48 7.92
CA VAL A 183 18.65 -14.22 6.90
C VAL A 183 17.70 -15.04 6.04
N PHE A 184 17.72 -14.78 4.74
CA PHE A 184 17.02 -15.58 3.74
C PHE A 184 17.98 -16.58 3.12
N LEU A 185 17.68 -17.88 3.23
CA LEU A 185 18.53 -18.98 2.79
C LEU A 185 17.84 -19.78 1.68
N GLY A 186 18.55 -20.03 0.58
CA GLY A 186 18.10 -20.95 -0.45
C GLY A 186 18.51 -20.56 -1.88
N ALA A 187 18.45 -21.50 -2.81
CA ALA A 187 18.86 -21.30 -4.20
C ALA A 187 17.70 -20.94 -5.16
N GLY A 188 16.46 -20.88 -4.65
CA GLY A 188 15.27 -20.56 -5.44
C GLY A 188 14.94 -19.06 -5.48
N ASP A 189 13.64 -18.77 -5.53
CA ASP A 189 13.07 -17.44 -5.65
C ASP A 189 12.85 -16.70 -4.31
N ILE A 190 13.24 -17.30 -3.17
CA ILE A 190 13.22 -16.65 -1.86
C ILE A 190 13.99 -15.32 -1.79
N THR A 191 15.01 -15.14 -2.66
CA THR A 191 15.73 -13.86 -2.83
C THR A 191 14.80 -12.68 -3.13
N ARG A 192 13.67 -12.93 -3.82
CA ARG A 192 12.66 -11.89 -4.10
C ARG A 192 12.09 -11.33 -2.81
N VAL A 193 11.80 -12.21 -1.84
CA VAL A 193 11.30 -11.81 -0.51
C VAL A 193 12.36 -11.05 0.26
N ALA A 194 13.62 -11.49 0.20
CA ALA A 194 14.74 -10.79 0.84
C ALA A 194 14.85 -9.34 0.35
N HIS A 195 14.80 -9.14 -0.97
CA HIS A 195 14.82 -7.82 -1.59
C HIS A 195 13.56 -6.99 -1.31
N GLN A 196 12.37 -7.61 -1.28
CA GLN A 196 11.12 -6.92 -0.90
C GLN A 196 11.20 -6.40 0.54
N VAL A 197 11.61 -7.24 1.51
CA VAL A 197 11.77 -6.81 2.91
C VAL A 197 12.82 -5.70 3.04
N ALA A 198 13.94 -5.80 2.32
CA ALA A 198 14.96 -4.74 2.29
C ALA A 198 14.40 -3.43 1.71
N ALA A 199 13.65 -3.48 0.60
CA ALA A 199 13.02 -2.32 -0.01
C ALA A 199 12.00 -1.66 0.96
N ASP A 200 11.16 -2.45 1.63
CA ASP A 200 10.22 -1.95 2.64
C ASP A 200 10.92 -1.22 3.80
N LEU A 201 12.16 -1.60 4.12
CA LEU A 201 12.97 -0.97 5.16
C LEU A 201 13.72 0.26 4.62
N GLN A 202 14.18 0.23 3.37
CA GLN A 202 14.80 1.40 2.72
C GLN A 202 13.80 2.54 2.56
N MET A 203 12.55 2.24 2.19
CA MET A 203 11.44 3.20 2.21
C MET A 203 11.21 3.85 3.59
N LYS A 204 11.60 3.16 4.68
CA LYS A 204 11.55 3.68 6.05
C LYS A 204 12.87 4.32 6.53
N SER A 205 14.00 4.09 5.85
CA SER A 205 15.34 4.55 6.26
C SER A 205 15.77 5.86 5.59
N ILE A 206 15.27 6.13 4.39
CA ILE A 206 15.17 7.49 3.86
C ILE A 206 13.75 7.88 4.18
N SER A 207 13.52 8.79 5.12
CA SER A 207 12.16 9.22 5.37
C SER A 207 11.67 9.95 4.11
N HIS A 208 10.88 9.27 3.26
CA HIS A 208 10.23 9.93 2.11
C HIS A 208 9.48 11.18 2.58
N VAL A 209 8.98 11.17 3.82
CA VAL A 209 8.43 12.34 4.53
C VAL A 209 9.44 13.49 4.60
N GLU A 210 10.69 13.26 5.00
CA GLU A 210 11.74 14.30 4.97
C GLU A 210 12.04 14.77 3.55
N SER A 211 12.04 13.87 2.57
CA SER A 211 12.26 14.24 1.17
C SER A 211 11.11 15.13 0.66
N PHE A 212 9.86 14.78 0.95
CA PHE A 212 8.70 15.60 0.65
C PHE A 212 8.77 16.96 1.36
N ARG A 213 9.12 17.00 2.65
CA ARG A 213 9.28 18.27 3.39
C ARG A 213 10.36 19.18 2.80
N LYS A 214 11.37 18.63 2.11
CA LYS A 214 12.43 19.43 1.46
C LYS A 214 12.03 19.98 0.09
N ILE A 215 11.18 19.28 -0.66
CA ILE A 215 10.79 19.68 -2.02
C ILE A 215 9.50 20.51 -2.06
N LEU A 216 8.64 20.37 -1.05
CA LEU A 216 7.36 21.08 -1.01
C LEU A 216 7.48 22.45 -0.34
N GLY A 217 6.64 23.40 -0.77
CA GLY A 217 6.53 24.71 -0.14
C GLY A 217 6.06 24.64 1.32
N GLU A 218 6.34 25.70 2.10
CA GLU A 218 6.08 25.75 3.55
C GLU A 218 4.60 25.55 3.94
N ASP A 219 3.67 25.93 3.05
CA ASP A 219 2.23 25.79 3.26
C ASP A 219 1.70 24.38 2.99
N SER A 220 2.51 23.52 2.34
CA SER A 220 2.17 22.11 2.13
C SER A 220 2.36 21.31 3.41
N ARG A 221 1.48 20.35 3.67
CA ARG A 221 1.54 19.52 4.88
C ARG A 221 1.87 18.08 4.55
N VAL A 222 2.75 17.47 5.33
CA VAL A 222 3.17 16.07 5.20
C VAL A 222 3.01 15.37 6.55
N PHE A 223 2.09 14.41 6.59
CA PHE A 223 1.76 13.58 7.73
C PHE A 223 2.31 12.17 7.53
N GLU A 224 2.75 11.53 8.60
CA GLU A 224 3.28 10.16 8.60
C GLU A 224 2.36 9.26 9.43
N ASN A 225 2.07 8.05 8.94
CA ASN A 225 1.17 7.09 9.60
C ASN A 225 -0.21 7.71 9.97
N GLU A 226 -0.77 8.51 9.08
CA GLU A 226 -2.00 9.28 9.33
C GLU A 226 -3.23 8.36 9.32
N GLN A 227 -4.00 8.35 10.41
CA GLN A 227 -5.20 7.52 10.52
C GLN A 227 -6.32 8.03 9.59
N LEU A 228 -6.66 7.26 8.56
CA LEU A 228 -7.62 7.70 7.53
C LEU A 228 -9.08 7.68 8.01
N SER A 229 -9.42 6.96 9.09
CA SER A 229 -10.75 7.06 9.72
C SER A 229 -11.08 8.48 10.19
N THR A 230 -10.08 9.31 10.50
CA THR A 230 -10.29 10.73 10.83
C THR A 230 -10.50 11.62 9.59
N ARG A 231 -10.25 11.06 8.39
CA ARG A 231 -10.28 11.74 7.09
C ARG A 231 -11.44 11.28 6.19
N THR A 232 -12.20 10.24 6.57
CA THR A 232 -13.39 9.75 5.85
C THR A 232 -14.68 10.14 6.56
N THR A 233 -15.80 10.27 5.82
CA THR A 233 -17.10 10.58 6.45
C THR A 233 -17.75 9.39 7.13
N LEU A 234 -17.40 8.17 6.69
CA LEU A 234 -17.83 6.91 7.33
C LEU A 234 -17.05 6.63 8.63
N ARG A 235 -15.93 7.33 8.85
CA ARG A 235 -15.06 7.19 10.01
C ARG A 235 -14.45 5.80 10.18
N VAL A 236 -14.12 5.16 9.06
CA VAL A 236 -13.38 3.89 8.99
C VAL A 236 -12.16 4.06 8.09
N GLY A 237 -11.14 3.24 8.28
CA GLY A 237 -9.89 3.28 7.52
C GLY A 237 -8.64 3.27 8.38
N GLY A 238 -7.72 2.38 8.01
CA GLY A 238 -6.38 2.25 8.59
C GLY A 238 -5.45 3.43 8.30
N PRO A 239 -4.16 3.31 8.67
CA PRO A 239 -3.18 4.37 8.47
C PRO A 239 -2.75 4.50 6.99
N ALA A 240 -2.58 5.74 6.52
CA ALA A 240 -1.76 6.02 5.34
C ALA A 240 -0.29 6.08 5.75
N ASP A 241 0.61 5.45 5.01
CA ASP A 241 2.06 5.58 5.25
C ASP A 241 2.46 7.07 5.25
N ILE A 242 2.05 7.80 4.22
CA ILE A 242 2.24 9.25 4.09
C ILE A 242 0.95 9.89 3.57
N LEU A 243 0.51 10.97 4.21
CA LEU A 243 -0.55 11.83 3.68
C LEU A 243 0.01 13.22 3.37
N ILE A 244 -0.27 13.73 2.18
CA ILE A 244 0.19 15.04 1.72
C ILE A 244 -1.00 15.92 1.36
N GLU A 245 -1.02 17.14 1.90
CA GLU A 245 -1.94 18.21 1.51
C GLU A 245 -1.11 19.27 0.76
N PRO A 246 -1.00 19.19 -0.59
CA PRO A 246 -0.21 20.16 -1.36
C PRO A 246 -0.88 21.54 -1.35
N ALA A 247 -0.06 22.59 -1.25
CA ALA A 247 -0.51 23.98 -1.24
C ALA A 247 -0.52 24.64 -2.62
N SER A 248 -0.04 23.94 -3.66
CA SER A 248 -0.03 24.46 -5.03
C SER A 248 -0.03 23.34 -6.07
N GLU A 249 -0.35 23.69 -7.32
CA GLU A 249 -0.19 22.78 -8.47
C GLU A 249 1.29 22.38 -8.66
N SER A 250 2.24 23.28 -8.34
CA SER A 250 3.67 22.98 -8.38
C SER A 250 4.05 21.92 -7.35
N ASP A 251 3.59 22.07 -6.11
CA ASP A 251 3.81 21.08 -5.05
C ASP A 251 3.23 19.72 -5.42
N LEU A 252 2.00 19.70 -5.95
CA LEU A 252 1.39 18.47 -6.46
C LEU A 252 2.26 17.80 -7.53
N SER A 253 2.72 18.57 -8.54
CA SER A 253 3.60 18.05 -9.60
C SER A 253 4.90 17.47 -9.03
N GLN A 254 5.49 18.13 -8.03
CA GLN A 254 6.70 17.63 -7.34
C GLN A 254 6.45 16.31 -6.60
N VAL A 255 5.32 16.18 -5.89
CA VAL A 255 4.92 14.91 -5.25
C VAL A 255 4.84 13.79 -6.29
N LEU A 256 4.13 14.03 -7.40
CA LEU A 256 3.92 13.01 -8.43
C LEU A 256 5.24 12.57 -9.09
N ARG A 257 6.13 13.51 -9.40
CA ARG A 257 7.45 13.22 -9.97
C ARG A 257 8.31 12.43 -8.99
N TYR A 258 8.31 12.80 -7.71
CA TYR A 258 9.04 12.07 -6.68
C TYR A 258 8.51 10.63 -6.55
N CYS A 259 7.18 10.47 -6.42
CA CYS A 259 6.54 9.14 -6.39
C CYS A 259 6.89 8.31 -7.64
N SER A 260 6.90 8.91 -8.83
CA SER A 260 7.28 8.22 -10.06
C SER A 260 8.76 7.81 -10.08
N THR A 261 9.66 8.65 -9.57
CA THR A 261 11.12 8.40 -9.57
C THR A 261 11.49 7.31 -8.58
N GLU A 262 10.89 7.34 -7.40
CA GLU A 262 11.13 6.40 -6.31
C GLU A 262 10.21 5.16 -6.38
N ASN A 263 9.39 5.05 -7.44
CA ASN A 263 8.42 3.97 -7.65
C ASN A 263 7.45 3.77 -6.46
N ILE A 264 6.98 4.86 -5.88
CA ILE A 264 6.05 4.87 -4.73
C ILE A 264 4.62 4.96 -5.26
N PRO A 265 3.72 4.03 -4.90
CA PRO A 265 2.31 4.13 -5.27
C PRO A 265 1.67 5.34 -4.58
N PHE A 266 0.73 6.00 -5.25
CA PHE A 266 -0.05 7.08 -4.67
C PHE A 266 -1.55 6.92 -4.91
N PHE A 267 -2.34 7.51 -4.00
CA PHE A 267 -3.79 7.52 -4.05
C PHE A 267 -4.31 8.95 -3.88
N ILE A 268 -5.16 9.41 -4.82
CA ILE A 268 -5.83 10.71 -4.68
C ILE A 268 -7.11 10.55 -3.88
N MET A 269 -7.22 11.33 -2.80
CA MET A 269 -8.38 11.32 -1.93
C MET A 269 -9.02 12.70 -1.88
N GLY A 270 -10.35 12.74 -2.05
CA GLY A 270 -11.15 13.93 -1.78
C GLY A 270 -11.48 14.04 -0.29
N ARG A 271 -12.75 14.25 0.04
CA ARG A 271 -13.21 14.28 1.44
C ARG A 271 -13.52 12.90 2.05
N GLY A 272 -13.14 11.81 1.36
CA GLY A 272 -13.45 10.45 1.79
C GLY A 272 -14.93 10.16 1.98
N SER A 273 -15.81 10.83 1.20
CA SER A 273 -17.26 10.72 1.34
C SER A 273 -17.92 9.58 0.56
N ASN A 274 -17.12 8.81 -0.19
CA ASN A 274 -17.52 7.65 -0.99
C ASN A 274 -16.49 6.51 -0.87
N LEU A 275 -15.79 6.42 0.27
CA LEU A 275 -14.71 5.45 0.49
C LEU A 275 -15.01 4.56 1.69
N VAL A 276 -14.74 3.26 1.55
CA VAL A 276 -14.45 2.33 2.65
C VAL A 276 -12.98 1.97 2.52
N ILE A 277 -12.15 2.55 3.39
CA ILE A 277 -10.71 2.25 3.40
C ILE A 277 -10.51 1.09 4.35
N ARG A 278 -9.79 0.04 3.93
CA ARG A 278 -9.54 -1.15 4.77
C ARG A 278 -8.69 -0.82 5.99
N ASP A 279 -8.72 -1.72 6.98
CA ASP A 279 -8.13 -1.47 8.30
C ASP A 279 -6.58 -1.48 8.31
N GLY A 280 -5.92 -2.13 7.34
CA GLY A 280 -4.47 -2.01 7.08
C GLY A 280 -4.08 -0.70 6.39
N GLY A 281 -5.06 0.05 5.88
CA GLY A 281 -4.89 1.41 5.38
C GLY A 281 -4.33 1.47 3.96
N ILE A 282 -3.55 2.51 3.65
CA ILE A 282 -3.04 2.74 2.29
C ILE A 282 -1.50 2.83 2.33
N ARG A 283 -0.85 1.96 1.56
CA ARG A 283 0.60 1.97 1.35
C ARG A 283 1.01 3.10 0.40
N GLY A 284 2.17 3.69 0.64
CA GLY A 284 2.70 4.79 -0.17
C GLY A 284 2.11 6.16 0.19
N VAL A 285 1.70 6.96 -0.81
CA VAL A 285 1.31 8.37 -0.59
C VAL A 285 -0.17 8.62 -0.86
N VAL A 286 -0.91 9.10 0.14
CA VAL A 286 -2.26 9.64 -0.02
C VAL A 286 -2.18 11.15 -0.25
N ILE A 287 -2.75 11.65 -1.34
CA ILE A 287 -2.74 13.08 -1.68
C ILE A 287 -4.15 13.64 -1.54
N VAL A 288 -4.30 14.71 -0.75
CA VAL A 288 -5.58 15.37 -0.49
C VAL A 288 -5.52 16.85 -0.89
N LEU A 289 -6.30 17.23 -1.91
CA LEU A 289 -6.39 18.61 -2.38
C LEU A 289 -7.32 19.43 -1.47
N LYS A 290 -6.95 19.61 -0.20
CA LYS A 290 -7.77 20.31 0.81
C LYS A 290 -7.29 21.73 1.12
N ASN A 291 -6.05 22.06 0.77
CA ASN A 291 -5.50 23.40 1.01
C ASN A 291 -6.39 24.48 0.37
N ASP A 292 -6.49 25.64 0.99
CA ASP A 292 -7.33 26.75 0.53
C ASP A 292 -6.93 27.21 -0.88
N ALA A 293 -5.63 27.18 -1.20
CA ALA A 293 -5.09 27.50 -2.52
C ALA A 293 -5.54 26.51 -3.62
N MET A 294 -5.96 25.30 -3.22
CA MET A 294 -6.49 24.23 -4.08
C MET A 294 -8.02 24.08 -3.95
N SER A 295 -8.69 25.05 -3.30
CA SER A 295 -10.13 24.99 -2.98
C SER A 295 -10.87 26.29 -3.33
N ARG A 296 -10.30 27.15 -4.18
CA ARG A 296 -10.88 28.46 -4.51
C ARG A 296 -12.12 28.32 -5.38
N ILE A 297 -12.99 29.31 -5.26
CA ILE A 297 -14.20 29.48 -6.07
C ILE A 297 -14.21 30.94 -6.53
N MET A 298 -14.18 31.18 -7.84
CA MET A 298 -14.13 32.51 -8.43
C MET A 298 -15.22 32.67 -9.48
N LEU A 299 -16.02 33.72 -9.36
CA LEU A 299 -16.96 34.12 -10.41
C LEU A 299 -16.24 34.99 -11.45
N LYS A 300 -16.31 34.61 -12.73
CA LYS A 300 -15.80 35.38 -13.87
C LYS A 300 -16.90 35.53 -14.90
N GLY A 301 -17.54 36.70 -14.94
CA GLY A 301 -18.78 36.86 -15.69
C GLY A 301 -19.85 35.92 -15.12
N GLU A 302 -20.34 34.99 -15.94
CA GLU A 302 -21.34 33.98 -15.55
C GLU A 302 -20.72 32.60 -15.28
N GLU A 303 -19.39 32.49 -15.32
CA GLU A 303 -18.66 31.24 -15.11
C GLU A 303 -18.13 31.13 -13.68
N LEU A 304 -18.37 29.98 -13.04
CA LEU A 304 -17.77 29.64 -11.76
C LEU A 304 -16.52 28.78 -11.98
N HIS A 305 -15.36 29.38 -11.71
CA HIS A 305 -14.06 28.72 -11.76
C HIS A 305 -13.77 28.14 -10.38
N CYS A 306 -13.81 26.81 -10.27
CA CYS A 306 -13.72 26.10 -9.01
C CYS A 306 -12.52 25.14 -9.00
N ASP A 307 -11.69 25.20 -7.97
CA ASP A 307 -10.62 24.24 -7.76
C ASP A 307 -11.17 22.91 -7.23
N ALA A 308 -10.45 21.81 -7.46
CA ALA A 308 -10.90 20.45 -7.15
C ALA A 308 -11.14 20.21 -5.64
N GLY A 309 -10.46 20.95 -4.78
CA GLY A 309 -10.66 20.91 -3.33
C GLY A 309 -11.94 21.58 -2.84
N ALA A 310 -12.56 22.43 -3.66
CA ALA A 310 -13.72 23.22 -3.30
C ALA A 310 -14.89 22.31 -2.86
N ARG A 311 -15.47 22.61 -1.70
CA ARG A 311 -16.61 21.86 -1.17
C ARG A 311 -17.85 22.12 -2.02
N LEU A 312 -18.58 21.07 -2.37
CA LEU A 312 -19.78 21.16 -3.23
C LEU A 312 -20.83 22.13 -2.67
N LYS A 313 -21.05 22.09 -1.35
CA LYS A 313 -21.88 23.07 -0.64
C LYS A 313 -21.44 24.53 -0.84
N HIS A 314 -20.13 24.79 -0.84
CA HIS A 314 -19.63 26.15 -1.01
C HIS A 314 -19.81 26.62 -2.46
N ILE A 315 -19.67 25.70 -3.43
CA ILE A 315 -19.98 25.97 -4.84
C ILE A 315 -21.46 26.31 -5.01
N ALA A 316 -22.37 25.54 -4.39
CA ALA A 316 -23.80 25.81 -4.43
C ALA A 316 -24.15 27.20 -3.85
N ASN A 317 -23.53 27.56 -2.72
CA ASN A 317 -23.70 28.89 -2.12
C ASN A 317 -23.19 30.01 -3.02
N ALA A 318 -21.99 29.84 -3.63
CA ALA A 318 -21.44 30.83 -4.55
C ALA A 318 -22.33 31.02 -5.79
N ALA A 319 -22.90 29.93 -6.31
CA ALA A 319 -23.87 29.98 -7.40
C ALA A 319 -25.13 30.76 -7.01
N ARG A 320 -25.71 30.49 -5.84
CA ARG A 320 -26.85 31.27 -5.31
C ARG A 320 -26.53 32.75 -5.19
N ASP A 321 -25.39 33.08 -4.58
CA ASP A 321 -25.00 34.48 -4.35
C ASP A 321 -24.74 35.21 -5.67
N ALA A 322 -24.37 34.47 -6.73
CA ALA A 322 -24.24 34.96 -8.09
C ALA A 322 -25.54 34.93 -8.92
N GLY A 323 -26.66 34.45 -8.37
CA GLY A 323 -27.93 34.31 -9.09
C GLY A 323 -27.89 33.25 -10.20
N LEU A 324 -27.21 32.12 -9.97
CA LEU A 324 -27.07 31.02 -10.94
C LEU A 324 -27.86 29.79 -10.47
N THR A 325 -28.88 29.38 -11.24
CA THR A 325 -29.60 28.11 -11.06
C THR A 325 -28.92 26.97 -11.84
N GLY A 326 -29.25 25.73 -11.48
CA GLY A 326 -28.69 24.50 -12.04
C GLY A 326 -27.62 23.83 -11.15
N LEU A 327 -27.14 24.52 -10.10
CA LEU A 327 -26.08 24.03 -9.20
C LEU A 327 -26.60 23.67 -7.79
N GLU A 328 -27.89 23.84 -7.52
CA GLU A 328 -28.50 23.68 -6.19
C GLU A 328 -28.38 22.25 -5.66
N PHE A 329 -28.37 21.26 -6.56
CA PHE A 329 -28.23 19.85 -6.22
C PHE A 329 -26.91 19.53 -5.49
N LEU A 330 -25.89 20.38 -5.64
CA LEU A 330 -24.60 20.26 -4.95
C LEU A 330 -24.70 20.50 -3.43
N GLU A 331 -25.69 21.25 -2.94
CA GLU A 331 -25.95 21.44 -1.49
C GLU A 331 -26.17 20.08 -0.81
N GLY A 332 -26.79 19.14 -1.53
CA GLY A 332 -27.15 17.82 -1.05
C GLY A 332 -26.01 16.80 -1.08
N ILE A 333 -24.87 17.10 -1.70
CA ILE A 333 -23.81 16.10 -1.93
C ILE A 333 -22.62 16.34 -1.01
N PRO A 334 -22.26 15.39 -0.11
CA PRO A 334 -21.03 15.50 0.66
C PRO A 334 -19.82 15.27 -0.24
N GLY A 335 -18.83 16.15 -0.21
CA GLY A 335 -17.61 15.96 -0.99
C GLY A 335 -16.94 17.27 -1.39
N CYS A 336 -16.01 17.12 -2.33
CA CYS A 336 -15.35 18.21 -3.05
C CYS A 336 -15.52 18.01 -4.55
N LEU A 337 -15.23 19.06 -5.33
CA LEU A 337 -15.40 19.06 -6.78
C LEU A 337 -14.60 17.96 -7.48
N GLY A 338 -13.35 17.70 -7.09
CA GLY A 338 -12.53 16.66 -7.71
C GLY A 338 -13.15 15.27 -7.59
N GLY A 339 -13.71 14.95 -6.42
CA GLY A 339 -14.46 13.71 -6.20
C GLY A 339 -15.77 13.67 -7.02
N ALA A 340 -16.47 14.80 -7.10
CA ALA A 340 -17.70 14.91 -7.88
C ALA A 340 -17.46 14.72 -9.38
N LEU A 341 -16.40 15.33 -9.93
CA LEU A 341 -15.96 15.11 -11.29
C LEU A 341 -15.60 13.65 -11.52
N ARG A 342 -14.79 13.04 -10.64
CA ARG A 342 -14.38 11.64 -10.79
C ARG A 342 -15.57 10.67 -10.85
N MET A 343 -16.58 10.94 -10.02
CA MET A 343 -17.76 10.10 -9.88
C MET A 343 -18.92 10.53 -10.76
N ASN A 344 -18.83 11.62 -11.53
CA ASN A 344 -20.00 12.30 -12.10
C ASN A 344 -21.15 12.36 -11.07
N ALA A 345 -20.85 12.90 -9.88
CA ALA A 345 -21.76 12.86 -8.75
C ALA A 345 -23.07 13.57 -9.09
N GLY A 346 -24.18 13.05 -8.59
CA GLY A 346 -25.49 13.56 -8.97
C GLY A 346 -26.55 13.25 -7.95
N ALA A 347 -27.53 14.14 -7.85
CA ALA A 347 -28.65 14.05 -6.92
C ALA A 347 -29.90 14.66 -7.58
N MET A 348 -31.05 14.06 -7.28
CA MET A 348 -32.38 14.52 -7.70
C MET A 348 -32.53 14.83 -9.20
N GLY A 349 -31.92 14.00 -10.05
CA GLY A 349 -32.07 14.09 -11.51
C GLY A 349 -30.97 14.89 -12.22
N SER A 350 -30.07 15.54 -11.47
CA SER A 350 -28.91 16.26 -12.02
C SER A 350 -27.61 15.55 -11.71
N ALA A 351 -26.61 15.74 -12.57
CA ALA A 351 -25.26 15.22 -12.46
C ALA A 351 -24.21 16.33 -12.64
N THR A 352 -23.01 16.10 -12.12
CA THR A 352 -21.93 17.10 -12.12
C THR A 352 -21.59 17.56 -13.54
N PHE A 353 -21.55 16.64 -14.51
CA PHE A 353 -21.22 16.99 -15.88
C PHE A 353 -22.34 17.75 -16.65
N ASP A 354 -23.54 17.86 -16.09
CA ASP A 354 -24.62 18.68 -16.66
C ASP A 354 -24.30 20.19 -16.59
N ILE A 355 -23.43 20.57 -15.64
CA ILE A 355 -23.02 21.96 -15.40
C ILE A 355 -21.54 22.22 -15.70
N VAL A 356 -20.76 21.20 -16.04
CA VAL A 356 -19.33 21.35 -16.34
C VAL A 356 -19.17 21.78 -17.79
N GLU A 357 -18.42 22.86 -18.01
CA GLU A 357 -18.03 23.30 -19.35
C GLU A 357 -16.67 22.72 -19.74
N ARG A 358 -15.68 22.84 -18.85
CA ARG A 358 -14.31 22.34 -19.05
C ARG A 358 -13.67 21.91 -17.74
N VAL A 359 -12.73 20.98 -17.83
CA VAL A 359 -12.02 20.41 -16.68
C VAL A 359 -10.53 20.56 -16.88
N ARG A 360 -9.86 21.15 -15.89
CA ARG A 360 -8.39 21.12 -15.77
C ARG A 360 -7.98 19.90 -14.96
N PHE A 361 -7.01 19.16 -15.45
CA PHE A 361 -6.46 18.00 -14.75
C PHE A 361 -4.96 17.88 -14.97
N MET A 362 -4.30 17.19 -14.04
CA MET A 362 -2.89 16.85 -14.11
C MET A 362 -2.73 15.37 -14.46
N THR A 363 -1.85 15.07 -15.40
CA THR A 363 -1.42 13.72 -15.73
C THR A 363 -0.44 13.19 -14.67
N ARG A 364 -0.14 11.89 -14.69
CA ARG A 364 0.76 11.28 -13.68
C ARG A 364 2.21 11.77 -13.78
N ASP A 365 2.65 12.22 -14.94
CA ASP A 365 3.95 12.86 -15.19
C ASP A 365 3.96 14.36 -14.86
N GLY A 366 2.85 14.88 -14.33
CA GLY A 366 2.75 16.25 -13.82
C GLY A 366 2.49 17.31 -14.89
N GLN A 367 2.04 16.92 -16.09
CA GLN A 367 1.59 17.85 -17.12
C GLN A 367 0.14 18.26 -16.86
N ILE A 368 -0.20 19.50 -17.24
CA ILE A 368 -1.53 20.06 -17.05
C ILE A 368 -2.21 20.17 -18.41
N GLU A 369 -3.42 19.65 -18.49
CA GLU A 369 -4.28 19.75 -19.66
C GLU A 369 -5.65 20.30 -19.25
N GLU A 370 -6.35 20.91 -20.20
CA GLU A 370 -7.74 21.35 -20.05
C GLU A 370 -8.57 20.79 -21.19
N TRP A 371 -9.61 20.01 -20.87
CA TRP A 371 -10.50 19.40 -21.86
C TRP A 371 -11.93 19.92 -21.70
N GLN A 372 -12.68 19.93 -22.80
CA GLN A 372 -14.10 20.22 -22.78
C GLN A 372 -14.87 19.07 -22.12
N SER A 373 -16.01 19.39 -21.52
CA SER A 373 -16.88 18.43 -20.81
C SER A 373 -17.22 17.20 -21.65
N VAL A 374 -17.51 17.42 -22.94
CA VAL A 374 -17.85 16.37 -23.92
C VAL A 374 -16.72 15.33 -24.13
N ASP A 375 -15.47 15.73 -23.93
CA ASP A 375 -14.29 14.88 -24.13
C ASP A 375 -13.91 14.09 -22.88
N MET A 376 -14.54 14.36 -21.74
CA MET A 376 -14.20 13.73 -20.46
C MET A 376 -14.76 12.31 -20.31
N GLY A 377 -15.65 11.89 -21.21
CA GLY A 377 -16.26 10.57 -21.21
C GLY A 377 -16.98 10.27 -19.90
N ALA A 378 -17.81 11.21 -19.45
CA ALA A 378 -18.64 11.08 -18.25
C ALA A 378 -19.90 10.26 -18.55
N ILE A 379 -20.18 9.30 -17.66
CA ILE A 379 -21.35 8.43 -17.69
C ILE A 379 -21.96 8.36 -16.29
N TYR A 380 -23.05 7.61 -16.12
CA TYR A 380 -23.66 7.41 -14.80
C TYR A 380 -22.63 6.89 -13.79
N ARG A 381 -22.40 7.68 -12.74
CA ARG A 381 -21.47 7.38 -11.63
C ARG A 381 -20.01 7.14 -12.05
N SER A 382 -19.56 7.71 -13.17
CA SER A 382 -18.17 7.57 -13.61
C SER A 382 -17.71 8.67 -14.56
N CYS A 383 -16.44 9.06 -14.46
CA CYS A 383 -15.72 9.81 -15.50
C CYS A 383 -14.48 9.01 -15.90
N SER A 384 -14.41 8.60 -17.17
CA SER A 384 -13.34 7.72 -17.67
C SER A 384 -11.98 8.41 -17.72
N ALA A 385 -11.92 9.66 -18.19
CA ALA A 385 -10.68 10.43 -18.27
C ALA A 385 -10.02 10.58 -16.90
N LEU A 386 -10.80 10.79 -15.85
CA LEU A 386 -10.29 10.98 -14.48
C LEU A 386 -9.94 9.67 -13.76
N LYS A 387 -10.02 8.50 -14.41
CA LYS A 387 -9.53 7.22 -13.82
C LYS A 387 -8.03 7.26 -13.54
N ASN A 388 -7.26 7.87 -14.43
CA ASN A 388 -5.80 7.88 -14.39
C ASN A 388 -5.20 9.29 -14.31
N LYS A 389 -6.04 10.31 -14.14
CA LYS A 389 -5.69 11.74 -14.13
C LYS A 389 -6.24 12.39 -12.86
N ILE A 390 -5.66 13.52 -12.46
CA ILE A 390 -5.94 14.19 -11.19
C ILE A 390 -6.66 15.49 -11.51
N ALA A 391 -7.95 15.60 -11.18
CA ALA A 391 -8.67 16.84 -11.38
C ALA A 391 -8.04 17.98 -10.55
N LEU A 392 -7.77 19.11 -11.19
CA LEU A 392 -7.28 20.34 -10.55
C LEU A 392 -8.41 21.34 -10.33
N GLY A 393 -9.41 21.34 -11.21
CA GLY A 393 -10.57 22.21 -11.13
C GLY A 393 -11.47 22.09 -12.35
N ALA A 394 -12.58 22.80 -12.34
CA ALA A 394 -13.48 22.90 -13.49
C ALA A 394 -14.11 24.29 -13.57
N VAL A 395 -14.52 24.64 -14.78
CA VAL A 395 -15.42 25.76 -15.02
C VAL A 395 -16.84 25.21 -15.05
N LEU A 396 -17.68 25.75 -14.18
CA LEU A 396 -19.08 25.40 -14.06
C LEU A 396 -19.95 26.55 -14.58
N ARG A 397 -21.03 26.20 -15.27
CA ARG A 397 -21.98 27.17 -15.83
C ARG A 397 -23.38 26.85 -15.34
N GLY A 398 -24.00 27.83 -14.69
CA GLY A 398 -25.42 27.81 -14.37
C GLY A 398 -26.23 28.67 -15.34
N MET A 399 -27.52 28.81 -15.08
CA MET A 399 -28.39 29.74 -15.79
C MET A 399 -28.71 30.94 -14.90
N PRO A 400 -28.69 32.18 -15.42
CA PRO A 400 -29.12 33.34 -14.66
C PRO A 400 -30.55 33.17 -14.13
N ALA A 401 -30.74 33.44 -12.85
CA ALA A 401 -32.01 33.36 -12.14
C ALA A 401 -32.04 34.35 -10.98
N ASP A 402 -33.24 34.61 -10.46
CA ASP A 402 -33.40 35.40 -9.25
C ASP A 402 -32.77 34.68 -8.04
N PRO A 403 -31.87 35.32 -7.26
CA PRO A 403 -31.20 34.69 -6.12
C PRO A 403 -32.16 34.11 -5.05
N GLU A 404 -33.34 34.69 -4.84
CA GLU A 404 -34.34 34.14 -3.90
C GLU A 404 -34.93 32.83 -4.43
N THR A 405 -35.15 32.73 -5.73
CA THR A 405 -35.56 31.48 -6.39
C THR A 405 -34.50 30.39 -6.20
N VAL A 406 -33.22 30.71 -6.41
CA VAL A 406 -32.11 29.76 -6.18
C VAL A 406 -32.02 29.35 -4.71
N ARG A 407 -32.19 30.31 -3.78
CA ARG A 407 -32.20 30.04 -2.33
C ARG A 407 -33.33 29.07 -1.95
N THR A 408 -34.53 29.28 -2.47
CA THR A 408 -35.71 28.44 -2.20
C THR A 408 -35.48 27.03 -2.71
N SER A 409 -34.95 26.89 -3.93
CA SER A 409 -34.55 25.60 -4.50
C SER A 409 -33.52 24.90 -3.62
N MET A 410 -32.44 25.58 -3.21
CA MET A 410 -31.42 25.01 -2.31
C MET A 410 -32.01 24.56 -0.95
N GLU A 411 -32.95 25.31 -0.38
CA GLU A 411 -33.63 24.90 0.85
C GLU A 411 -34.44 23.61 0.67
N ASP A 412 -35.09 23.44 -0.48
CA ASP A 412 -35.83 22.22 -0.80
C ASP A 412 -34.89 21.02 -0.96
N PHE A 413 -33.75 21.20 -1.64
CA PHE A 413 -32.70 20.17 -1.71
C PHE A 413 -32.21 19.77 -0.32
N ARG A 414 -31.96 20.76 0.55
CA ARG A 414 -31.52 20.52 1.92
C ARG A 414 -32.59 19.79 2.73
N LYS A 415 -33.84 20.23 2.69
CA LYS A 415 -34.97 19.61 3.39
C LYS A 415 -35.12 18.15 2.97
N ARG A 416 -35.21 17.89 1.65
CA ARG A 416 -35.32 16.53 1.09
C ARG A 416 -34.19 15.63 1.55
N ARG A 417 -32.94 16.12 1.56
CA ARG A 417 -31.79 15.36 2.09
C ARG A 417 -31.99 15.02 3.56
N THR A 418 -32.25 16.03 4.39
CA THR A 418 -32.36 15.84 5.85
C THR A 418 -33.52 14.94 6.27
N THR A 419 -34.59 14.86 5.47
CA THR A 419 -35.74 14.00 5.77
C THR A 419 -35.61 12.59 5.21
N SER A 420 -34.77 12.37 4.20
CA SER A 420 -34.67 11.07 3.51
C SER A 420 -33.36 10.32 3.74
N GLN A 421 -32.35 10.95 4.34
CA GLN A 421 -31.02 10.38 4.53
C GLN A 421 -30.57 10.52 5.98
N PRO A 422 -29.78 9.56 6.50
CA PRO A 422 -29.30 9.61 7.88
C PRO A 422 -28.34 10.78 8.11
N SER A 423 -28.39 11.34 9.33
CA SER A 423 -27.41 12.33 9.81
C SER A 423 -26.11 11.68 10.33
N ALA A 424 -26.12 10.37 10.54
CA ALA A 424 -24.98 9.60 11.04
C ALA A 424 -23.85 9.47 10.00
N SER A 425 -22.66 9.10 10.49
CA SER A 425 -21.46 8.87 9.68
C SER A 425 -21.71 7.77 8.64
N SER A 426 -21.64 8.13 7.35
CA SER A 426 -21.87 7.23 6.20
C SER A 426 -20.94 7.59 5.03
N ALA A 427 -20.81 6.69 4.06
CA ALA A 427 -20.10 6.92 2.79
C ALA A 427 -21.07 7.25 1.62
N GLY A 428 -22.28 7.73 1.92
CA GLY A 428 -23.34 7.88 0.92
C GLY A 428 -24.03 6.56 0.60
N CYS A 429 -24.54 6.45 -0.62
CA CYS A 429 -25.17 5.23 -1.12
C CYS A 429 -24.12 4.11 -1.25
N MET A 430 -24.41 2.94 -0.68
CA MET A 430 -23.51 1.78 -0.75
C MET A 430 -23.58 1.09 -2.11
N PHE A 431 -24.75 1.08 -2.74
CA PHE A 431 -25.02 0.39 -4.00
C PHE A 431 -25.51 1.35 -5.08
N LYS A 432 -25.15 1.05 -6.33
CA LYS A 432 -25.76 1.68 -7.50
C LYS A 432 -27.21 1.24 -7.63
N ASN A 433 -28.06 2.09 -8.19
CA ASN A 433 -29.43 1.70 -8.49
C ASN A 433 -29.46 0.77 -9.72
N PRO A 434 -30.03 -0.45 -9.61
CA PRO A 434 -30.32 -1.28 -10.76
C PRO A 434 -31.46 -0.66 -11.61
N ALA A 435 -31.62 -1.12 -12.85
CA ALA A 435 -32.52 -0.49 -13.82
C ALA A 435 -34.00 -0.61 -13.42
N GLU A 436 -34.35 -1.70 -12.74
CA GLU A 436 -35.71 -2.05 -12.37
C GLU A 436 -36.19 -1.24 -11.16
N LYS A 437 -35.31 -0.98 -10.19
CA LYS A 437 -35.71 -0.45 -8.89
C LYS A 437 -34.57 0.22 -8.13
N PRO A 438 -34.82 1.29 -7.35
CA PRO A 438 -33.80 1.86 -6.48
C PRO A 438 -33.27 0.85 -5.47
N ALA A 439 -31.95 0.78 -5.29
CA ALA A 439 -31.30 -0.18 -4.41
C ALA A 439 -31.78 -0.08 -2.96
N GLY A 440 -31.99 1.15 -2.47
CA GLY A 440 -32.54 1.37 -1.12
C GLY A 440 -33.91 0.73 -0.94
N LYS A 441 -34.78 0.76 -1.95
CA LYS A 441 -36.10 0.14 -1.87
C LYS A 441 -36.03 -1.39 -1.87
N LEU A 442 -35.07 -1.98 -2.59
CA LEU A 442 -34.83 -3.42 -2.56
C LEU A 442 -34.38 -3.86 -1.16
N VAL A 443 -33.42 -3.14 -0.55
CA VAL A 443 -32.95 -3.43 0.81
C VAL A 443 -34.09 -3.29 1.83
N ASP A 444 -34.92 -2.26 1.68
CA ASP A 444 -36.09 -2.01 2.55
C ASP A 444 -37.12 -3.15 2.48
N GLU A 445 -37.45 -3.61 1.28
CA GLU A 445 -38.43 -4.69 1.06
C GLU A 445 -37.92 -6.07 1.52
N CYS A 446 -36.60 -6.29 1.48
CA CYS A 446 -35.97 -7.45 2.10
C CYS A 446 -35.94 -7.37 3.64
N GLY A 447 -36.45 -6.29 4.24
CA GLY A 447 -36.51 -6.11 5.69
C GLY A 447 -35.14 -5.92 6.35
N LEU A 448 -34.15 -5.42 5.61
CA LEU A 448 -32.75 -5.37 6.07
C LEU A 448 -32.36 -4.08 6.80
N LYS A 449 -33.27 -3.10 6.93
CA LYS A 449 -33.01 -1.91 7.75
C LYS A 449 -32.71 -2.29 9.19
N GLY A 450 -31.63 -1.73 9.74
CA GLY A 450 -31.17 -2.04 11.10
C GLY A 450 -30.36 -3.34 11.22
N MET A 451 -30.17 -4.11 10.14
CA MET A 451 -29.22 -5.22 10.12
C MET A 451 -27.82 -4.71 10.45
N SER A 452 -27.08 -5.45 11.27
CA SER A 452 -25.80 -5.01 11.82
C SER A 452 -24.74 -6.11 11.78
N VAL A 453 -23.48 -5.70 11.58
CA VAL A 453 -22.28 -6.51 11.77
C VAL A 453 -21.28 -5.65 12.53
N GLY A 454 -20.83 -6.11 13.70
CA GLY A 454 -19.99 -5.28 14.59
C GLY A 454 -20.64 -3.92 14.88
N GLY A 455 -19.89 -2.83 14.68
CA GLY A 455 -20.40 -1.46 14.81
C GLY A 455 -21.07 -0.88 13.56
N ALA A 456 -21.13 -1.64 12.45
CA ALA A 456 -21.76 -1.22 11.20
C ALA A 456 -23.24 -1.64 11.17
N SER A 457 -24.12 -0.78 10.66
CA SER A 457 -25.53 -1.14 10.43
C SER A 457 -26.17 -0.48 9.22
N VAL A 458 -27.20 -1.12 8.65
CA VAL A 458 -28.06 -0.52 7.63
C VAL A 458 -28.92 0.55 8.30
N SER A 459 -28.92 1.77 7.75
CA SER A 459 -29.70 2.88 8.29
C SER A 459 -31.20 2.55 8.38
N LYS A 460 -31.82 2.94 9.49
CA LYS A 460 -33.28 2.88 9.67
C LYS A 460 -34.01 3.91 8.82
N ASP A 461 -33.33 4.98 8.41
CA ASP A 461 -33.90 6.04 7.59
C ASP A 461 -33.91 5.60 6.11
N HIS A 462 -32.81 5.01 5.62
CA HIS A 462 -32.65 4.69 4.20
C HIS A 462 -31.84 3.41 3.95
N GLY A 463 -32.42 2.38 3.31
CA GLY A 463 -31.77 1.06 3.13
C GLY A 463 -30.47 1.06 2.33
N ASN A 464 -30.23 2.05 1.47
CA ASN A 464 -28.95 2.16 0.73
C ASN A 464 -27.82 2.87 1.52
N PHE A 465 -28.03 3.25 2.78
CA PHE A 465 -27.01 3.93 3.58
C PHE A 465 -26.59 3.03 4.73
N PHE A 466 -25.29 2.81 4.88
CA PHE A 466 -24.74 2.17 6.07
C PHE A 466 -24.17 3.23 6.99
N VAL A 467 -24.35 3.00 8.29
CA VAL A 467 -23.97 3.93 9.34
C VAL A 467 -22.99 3.29 10.31
N ASN A 468 -22.03 4.09 10.75
CA ASN A 468 -21.06 3.73 11.78
C ASN A 468 -21.56 4.25 13.14
N ASP A 469 -21.72 3.35 14.12
CA ASP A 469 -22.13 3.70 15.49
C ASP A 469 -21.02 4.35 16.35
N GLY A 470 -19.80 4.41 15.80
CA GLY A 470 -18.59 4.92 16.45
C GLY A 470 -17.53 3.84 16.67
N SER A 471 -17.89 2.56 16.58
CA SER A 471 -17.01 1.41 16.80
C SER A 471 -16.77 0.55 15.57
N ALA A 472 -17.43 0.85 14.44
CA ALA A 472 -17.32 0.03 13.24
C ALA A 472 -15.90 0.03 12.67
N THR A 473 -15.45 -1.16 12.24
CA THR A 473 -14.25 -1.33 11.42
C THR A 473 -14.59 -1.27 9.93
N ALA A 474 -13.57 -1.19 9.06
CA ALA A 474 -13.81 -1.33 7.63
C ALA A 474 -14.28 -2.74 7.27
N GLU A 475 -13.75 -3.76 7.95
CA GLU A 475 -14.18 -5.13 7.77
C GLU A 475 -15.67 -5.34 8.12
N ASP A 476 -16.16 -4.75 9.22
CA ASP A 476 -17.59 -4.77 9.57
C ASP A 476 -18.47 -4.22 8.42
N MET A 477 -18.05 -3.09 7.82
CA MET A 477 -18.77 -2.46 6.71
C MET A 477 -18.80 -3.34 5.46
N ILE A 478 -17.70 -4.03 5.18
CA ILE A 478 -17.55 -4.90 3.99
C ILE A 478 -18.33 -6.20 4.19
N GLN A 479 -18.30 -6.77 5.39
CA GLN A 479 -19.12 -7.93 5.73
C GLN A 479 -20.61 -7.61 5.64
N LEU A 480 -21.05 -6.48 6.21
CA LEU A 480 -22.43 -6.03 6.09
C LEU A 480 -22.82 -5.81 4.62
N LEU A 481 -21.94 -5.22 3.82
CA LEU A 481 -22.15 -5.02 2.38
C LEU A 481 -22.38 -6.34 1.66
N ASN A 482 -21.55 -7.36 1.93
CA ASN A 482 -21.69 -8.66 1.30
C ASN A 482 -22.96 -9.38 1.74
N GLN A 483 -23.30 -9.36 3.02
CA GLN A 483 -24.52 -9.98 3.53
C GLN A 483 -25.80 -9.34 2.96
N VAL A 484 -25.82 -8.00 2.81
CA VAL A 484 -26.96 -7.31 2.19
C VAL A 484 -27.09 -7.69 0.71
N ARG A 485 -25.96 -7.76 -0.03
CA ARG A 485 -25.97 -8.19 -1.44
C ARG A 485 -26.50 -9.62 -1.59
N GLU A 486 -25.99 -10.54 -0.78
CA GLU A 486 -26.42 -11.94 -0.77
C GLU A 486 -27.92 -12.06 -0.50
N ARG A 487 -28.42 -11.39 0.55
CA ARG A 487 -29.85 -11.47 0.89
C ARG A 487 -30.77 -10.87 -0.17
N VAL A 488 -30.37 -9.74 -0.78
CA VAL A 488 -31.14 -9.13 -1.87
C VAL A 488 -31.13 -10.03 -3.10
N HIS A 489 -30.01 -10.68 -3.41
CA HIS A 489 -29.94 -11.67 -4.49
C HIS A 489 -30.87 -12.87 -4.21
N GLU A 490 -30.81 -13.46 -3.02
CA GLU A 490 -31.66 -14.59 -2.62
C GLU A 490 -33.16 -14.27 -2.69
N THR A 491 -33.54 -13.07 -2.26
CA THR A 491 -34.96 -12.69 -2.09
C THR A 491 -35.56 -12.09 -3.36
N CYS A 492 -34.79 -11.27 -4.09
CA CYS A 492 -35.27 -10.50 -5.23
C CYS A 492 -34.67 -10.95 -6.56
N GLY A 493 -33.64 -11.79 -6.57
CA GLY A 493 -32.90 -12.19 -7.78
C GLY A 493 -32.08 -11.06 -8.41
N VAL A 494 -31.76 -10.00 -7.64
CA VAL A 494 -31.07 -8.81 -8.14
C VAL A 494 -29.67 -8.71 -7.54
N ASP A 495 -28.66 -8.60 -8.40
CA ASP A 495 -27.28 -8.37 -8.01
C ASP A 495 -27.00 -6.87 -7.80
N LEU A 496 -26.88 -6.45 -6.53
CA LEU A 496 -26.49 -5.09 -6.20
C LEU A 496 -24.99 -4.88 -6.42
N ALA A 497 -24.65 -3.92 -7.29
CA ALA A 497 -23.28 -3.50 -7.53
C ALA A 497 -22.86 -2.37 -6.56
N PRO A 498 -21.69 -2.45 -5.90
CA PRO A 498 -21.20 -1.36 -5.04
C PRO A 498 -21.03 -0.04 -5.80
N GLU A 499 -21.48 1.06 -5.19
CA GLU A 499 -21.17 2.44 -5.59
C GLU A 499 -19.99 3.00 -4.80
N VAL A 500 -19.93 2.66 -3.51
CA VAL A 500 -18.81 2.99 -2.63
C VAL A 500 -17.53 2.34 -3.14
N GLN A 501 -16.40 3.05 -3.02
CA GLN A 501 -15.10 2.52 -3.41
C GLN A 501 -14.42 1.89 -2.19
N ILE A 502 -14.14 0.60 -2.28
CA ILE A 502 -13.38 -0.14 -1.28
C ILE A 502 -11.90 -0.11 -1.71
N VAL A 503 -11.03 0.43 -0.86
CA VAL A 503 -9.60 0.64 -1.17
C VAL A 503 -8.71 0.31 0.03
N GLY A 504 -7.41 0.14 -0.21
CA GLY A 504 -6.45 -0.21 0.85
C GLY A 504 -6.32 -1.71 1.09
N GLU A 505 -5.57 -2.05 2.13
CA GLU A 505 -5.24 -3.42 2.58
C GLU A 505 -6.02 -3.84 3.81
#